data_AF-A0A2K0T700-F1
#
_entry.id   AF-A0A2K0T700-F1
#
_cell.length_a   1.000
_cell.length_b   1.000
_cell.length_c   1.000
_cell.angle_alpha   90.00
_cell.angle_beta   90.00
_cell.angle_gamma   90.00
#
_symmetry.space_group_name_H-M   'P 1'
#
loop_
_entity.id
_entity.type
_entity.pdbx_description
1 polymer ?
#
loop_
_entity_poly.entity_id
_entity_poly.type
_entity_poly.pdbx_seq_one_letter_code
_entity_poly.pdbx_strand_id
1 'polypeptide(L)'
;MIWPSNLVSTSMMYTLHDHAPEDTSENDGWSVGRYRYFIYVAVGSFVWYWVPGFLFKGLSVFTFVTWIKPNDPVVNQLFGGISGISLIPLTLDWTVVSAYVLSPLIPPW
;
A
#
# COMPACT_ATOMS: atom_id res chain seq x y z
N MET A 1 -3.78 -24.24 13.52
CA MET A 1 -3.86 -23.81 12.10
C MET A 1 -4.80 -22.63 12.03
N ILE A 2 -4.38 -21.51 11.43
CA ILE A 2 -5.19 -20.28 11.26
C ILE A 2 -5.66 -20.22 9.81
N TRP A 3 -6.93 -19.91 9.59
CA TRP A 3 -7.49 -19.70 8.25
C TRP A 3 -7.00 -18.38 7.65
N PRO A 4 -6.73 -18.27 6.33
CA PRO A 4 -6.17 -17.06 5.71
C PRO A 4 -6.98 -15.80 6.00
N SER A 5 -8.32 -15.91 5.95
CA SER A 5 -9.24 -14.80 6.28
C SER A 5 -9.08 -14.30 7.72
N ASN A 6 -8.79 -15.20 8.67
CA ASN A 6 -8.63 -14.85 10.08
C ASN A 6 -7.20 -14.40 10.42
N LEU A 7 -6.22 -14.65 9.54
CA LEU A 7 -4.81 -14.37 9.78
C LEU A 7 -4.52 -12.89 10.02
N VAL A 8 -5.17 -12.01 9.27
CA VAL A 8 -4.97 -10.56 9.40
C VAL A 8 -5.49 -10.08 10.76
N SER A 9 -6.70 -10.49 11.13
CA SER A 9 -7.30 -10.13 12.42
C SER A 9 -6.52 -10.71 13.60
N THR A 10 -6.13 -11.98 13.54
CA THR A 10 -5.36 -12.61 14.64
C THR A 10 -3.96 -12.02 14.77
N SER A 11 -3.28 -11.70 13.67
CA SER A 11 -1.97 -11.06 13.71
C SER A 11 -2.04 -9.63 14.26
N MET A 12 -3.08 -8.87 13.92
CA MET A 12 -3.32 -7.54 14.50
C MET A 12 -3.57 -7.63 16.01
N MET A 13 -4.50 -8.48 16.44
CA MET A 13 -4.80 -8.66 17.87
C MET A 13 -3.57 -9.12 18.64
N TYR A 14 -2.80 -10.05 18.09
CA TYR A 14 -1.56 -10.52 18.70
C TYR A 14 -0.55 -9.37 18.82
N THR A 15 -0.34 -8.57 17.78
CA THR A 15 0.58 -7.42 17.81
C THR A 15 0.15 -6.32 18.81
N LEU A 16 -1.16 -6.18 19.05
CA LEU A 16 -1.69 -5.20 20.02
C LEU A 16 -1.68 -5.71 21.47
N HIS A 17 -1.81 -7.01 21.69
CA HIS A 17 -1.87 -7.59 23.03
C HIS A 17 -0.51 -8.10 23.54
N ASP A 18 0.40 -8.43 22.64
CA ASP A 18 1.72 -8.92 22.98
C ASP A 18 2.62 -7.77 23.47
N HIS A 19 2.86 -7.75 24.79
CA HIS A 19 3.77 -6.81 25.46
C HIS A 19 5.05 -7.52 25.93
N ALA A 20 5.30 -8.75 25.48
CA ALA A 20 6.50 -9.48 25.86
C ALA A 20 7.76 -8.71 25.42
N PRO A 21 8.82 -8.67 26.25
CA PRO A 21 10.11 -8.14 25.84
C PRO A 21 10.64 -8.94 24.65
N GLU A 22 11.15 -8.26 23.63
CA GLU A 22 11.63 -8.92 22.42
C GLU A 22 12.95 -9.64 22.66
N ASP A 23 12.99 -10.93 22.32
CA ASP A 23 14.23 -11.70 22.26
C ASP A 23 15.06 -11.20 21.07
N THR A 24 16.05 -10.37 21.38
CA THR A 24 16.99 -9.78 20.39
C THR A 24 17.83 -10.85 19.67
N SER A 25 17.85 -12.09 20.18
CA SER A 25 18.53 -13.23 19.57
C SER A 25 17.84 -13.78 18.31
N GLU A 26 16.52 -13.58 18.14
CA GLU A 26 15.79 -14.04 16.95
C GLU A 26 15.79 -13.01 15.80
N ASN A 27 16.01 -11.72 16.10
CA ASN A 27 15.77 -10.62 15.14
C ASN A 27 17.04 -9.94 14.62
N ASP A 28 18.15 -10.67 14.43
CA ASP A 28 19.38 -10.15 13.79
C ASP A 28 19.91 -8.82 14.40
N GLY A 29 19.71 -8.64 15.72
CA GLY A 29 20.10 -7.42 16.46
C GLY A 29 19.09 -6.25 16.40
N TRP A 30 17.96 -6.42 15.70
CA TRP A 30 16.88 -5.42 15.66
C TRP A 30 16.11 -5.41 17.00
N SER A 31 16.05 -4.24 17.65
CA SER A 31 15.48 -4.06 19.00
C SER A 31 14.09 -3.39 19.02
N VAL A 32 13.47 -3.17 17.87
CA VAL A 32 12.17 -2.50 17.80
C VAL A 32 11.02 -3.51 17.92
N GLY A 33 10.36 -3.43 19.09
CA GLY A 33 9.05 -4.01 19.41
C GLY A 33 8.10 -4.15 18.22
N ARG A 34 7.48 -5.33 18.02
CA ARG A 34 6.36 -5.57 17.08
C ARG A 34 5.29 -4.48 17.17
N TYR A 35 4.90 -4.13 18.40
CA TYR A 35 3.97 -3.03 18.67
C TYR A 35 4.50 -1.66 18.19
N ARG A 36 5.77 -1.34 18.48
CA ARG A 36 6.38 -0.06 18.06
C ARG A 36 6.48 0.02 16.54
N TYR A 37 6.88 -1.07 15.89
CA TYR A 37 6.92 -1.19 14.45
C TYR A 37 5.54 -0.98 13.83
N PHE A 38 4.51 -1.62 14.38
CA PHE A 38 3.12 -1.40 13.95
C PHE A 38 2.72 0.07 14.01
N ILE A 39 3.04 0.78 15.10
CA ILE A 39 2.74 2.21 15.23
C ILE A 39 3.50 3.04 14.19
N TYR A 40 4.78 2.76 13.95
CA TYR A 40 5.56 3.48 12.92
C TYR A 40 4.96 3.31 11.53
N VAL A 41 4.58 2.09 11.16
CA VAL A 41 3.94 1.81 9.87
C VAL A 41 2.55 2.42 9.79
N ALA A 42 1.76 2.39 10.87
CA ALA A 42 0.42 2.97 10.92
C ALA A 42 0.46 4.49 10.74
N VAL A 43 1.37 5.18 11.45
CA VAL A 43 1.56 6.63 11.31
C VAL A 43 2.13 6.97 9.93
N GLY A 44 3.12 6.22 9.45
CA GLY A 44 3.69 6.40 8.11
C GLY A 44 2.63 6.27 7.01
N SER A 45 1.79 5.24 7.10
CA SER A 45 0.68 5.02 6.17
C SER A 45 -0.39 6.11 6.26
N PHE A 46 -0.69 6.58 7.48
CA PHE A 46 -1.61 7.69 7.70
C PHE A 46 -1.12 8.97 7.03
N VAL A 47 0.16 9.33 7.20
CA VAL A 47 0.74 10.52 6.55
C VAL A 47 0.82 10.32 5.03
N TRP A 48 1.22 9.12 4.57
CA TRP A 48 1.29 8.81 3.16
C TRP A 48 -0.04 8.98 2.45
N TYR A 49 -1.17 8.67 3.10
CA TYR A 49 -2.51 8.85 2.54
C TYR A 49 -2.79 10.27 2.00
N TRP A 50 -2.23 11.30 2.65
CA TRP A 50 -2.42 12.69 2.24
C TRP A 50 -1.63 13.06 0.98
N VAL A 51 -0.55 12.33 0.69
CA VAL A 51 0.34 12.63 -0.44
C VAL A 51 -0.34 12.40 -1.80
N PRO A 52 -0.82 11.18 -2.14
CA PRO A 52 -1.52 10.96 -3.39
C PRO A 52 -2.95 11.56 -3.37
N GLY A 53 -3.58 11.68 -2.19
CA GLY A 53 -4.96 12.17 -2.07
C GLY A 53 -5.11 13.70 -2.20
N PHE A 54 -4.20 14.46 -1.59
CA PHE A 54 -4.34 15.92 -1.47
C PHE A 54 -3.18 16.70 -2.11
N LEU A 55 -1.94 16.29 -1.90
CA LEU A 55 -0.76 17.05 -2.37
C LEU A 55 -0.48 16.85 -3.86
N PHE A 56 -0.58 15.62 -4.38
CA PHE A 56 -0.28 15.33 -5.77
C PHE A 56 -1.12 14.16 -6.30
N LYS A 57 -2.29 14.48 -6.87
CA LYS A 57 -3.19 13.48 -7.47
C LYS A 57 -2.58 12.71 -8.64
N GLY A 58 -1.53 13.25 -9.27
CA GLY A 58 -0.78 12.53 -10.33
C GLY A 58 0.01 11.31 -9.83
N LEU A 59 0.22 11.16 -8.51
CA LEU A 59 0.86 10.00 -7.89
C LEU A 59 -0.15 8.85 -7.73
N SER A 60 -1.44 9.18 -7.64
CA SER A 60 -2.53 8.19 -7.57
C SER A 60 -2.74 7.48 -8.89
N VAL A 61 -2.58 8.19 -10.01
CA VAL A 61 -2.62 7.60 -11.36
C VAL A 61 -1.37 8.02 -12.13
N PHE A 62 -0.29 7.25 -11.94
CA PHE A 62 1.04 7.60 -12.42
C PHE A 62 1.15 7.32 -13.92
N THR A 63 0.73 8.31 -14.71
CA THR A 63 0.73 8.26 -16.17
C THR A 63 1.83 9.15 -16.74
N PHE A 64 3.08 8.89 -16.33
CA PHE A 64 4.22 9.72 -16.73
C PHE A 64 4.38 9.86 -18.25
N VAL A 65 3.93 8.86 -19.02
CA VAL A 65 4.01 8.85 -20.50
C VAL A 65 3.11 9.93 -21.10
N THR A 66 1.94 10.21 -20.51
CA THR A 66 1.06 11.28 -20.99
C THR A 66 1.62 12.67 -20.69
N TRP A 67 2.56 12.80 -19.75
CA TRP A 67 3.24 14.08 -19.47
C TRP A 67 4.23 14.47 -20.56
N ILE A 68 4.80 13.49 -21.28
CA ILE A 68 5.75 13.75 -22.37
C ILE A 68 5.03 14.38 -23.58
N LYS A 69 3.80 13.93 -23.87
CA LYS A 69 3.00 14.45 -24.99
C LYS A 69 1.51 14.53 -24.62
N PRO A 70 1.10 15.55 -23.85
CA PRO A 70 -0.24 15.62 -23.25
C PRO A 70 -1.39 15.84 -24.24
N ASN A 71 -1.10 16.45 -25.40
CA ASN A 71 -2.10 16.79 -26.41
C ASN A 71 -2.27 15.72 -27.51
N ASP A 72 -1.60 14.57 -27.39
CA ASP A 72 -1.71 13.49 -28.38
C ASP A 72 -2.83 12.51 -28.00
N PRO A 73 -3.90 12.40 -28.80
CA PRO A 73 -5.03 11.53 -28.50
C PRO A 73 -4.65 10.03 -28.50
N VAL A 74 -3.64 9.62 -29.28
CA VAL A 74 -3.18 8.22 -29.30
C VAL A 74 -2.46 7.88 -28.00
N VAL A 75 -1.60 8.78 -27.52
CA VAL A 75 -0.87 8.60 -26.25
C VAL A 75 -1.84 8.57 -25.07
N ASN A 76 -2.84 9.46 -25.04
CA ASN A 76 -3.85 9.49 -23.98
C ASN A 76 -4.78 8.27 -24.00
N GLN A 77 -5.06 7.65 -25.15
CA GLN A 77 -5.83 6.42 -25.19
C GLN A 77 -5.03 5.21 -24.71
N LEU A 78 -3.76 5.12 -25.08
CA LEU A 78 -2.89 3.99 -24.73
C LEU A 78 -2.40 4.03 -23.27
N PHE A 79 -2.02 5.21 -22.79
CA PHE A 79 -1.38 5.38 -21.47
C PHE A 79 -2.17 6.29 -20.53
N GLY A 80 -3.34 6.81 -20.94
CA GLY A 80 -4.17 7.64 -20.08
C GLY A 80 -4.79 6.84 -18.93
N GLY A 81 -4.79 7.49 -17.76
CA GLY A 81 -5.16 6.90 -16.48
C GLY A 81 -6.66 6.82 -16.22
N ILE A 82 -7.40 7.78 -16.77
CA ILE A 82 -8.85 7.94 -16.60
C ILE A 82 -9.57 7.77 -17.95
N SER A 83 -8.98 8.32 -19.01
CA SER A 83 -9.55 8.32 -20.36
C SER A 83 -8.98 7.24 -21.29
N GLY A 84 -8.03 6.44 -20.81
CA GLY A 84 -7.31 5.43 -21.59
C GLY A 84 -7.26 4.08 -20.91
N ILE A 85 -6.59 3.11 -21.56
CA ILE A 85 -6.49 1.73 -21.10
C ILE A 85 -5.36 1.49 -20.08
N SER A 86 -4.55 2.52 -19.78
CA SER A 86 -3.43 2.45 -18.83
C SER A 86 -2.51 1.24 -19.03
N LEU A 87 -1.86 1.14 -20.20
CA LEU A 87 -0.95 0.02 -20.52
C LEU A 87 0.20 -0.19 -19.51
N ILE A 88 0.58 0.86 -18.78
CA ILE A 88 1.51 0.78 -17.66
C ILE A 88 0.78 1.31 -16.42
N PRO A 89 -0.01 0.47 -15.75
CA PRO A 89 -0.78 0.89 -14.59
C PRO A 89 0.14 0.97 -13.37
N LEU A 90 0.73 2.15 -13.16
CA LEU A 90 1.49 2.46 -11.96
C LEU A 90 0.63 3.35 -11.06
N THR A 91 0.48 2.95 -9.81
CA THR A 91 -0.15 3.75 -8.77
C THR A 91 0.70 3.64 -7.51
N LEU A 92 0.95 4.78 -6.88
CA LEU A 92 1.59 4.85 -5.57
C LEU A 92 0.56 5.09 -4.47
N ASP A 93 -0.72 4.95 -4.82
CA ASP A 93 -1.86 5.12 -3.93
C ASP A 93 -2.45 3.76 -3.57
N TRP A 94 -2.24 3.38 -2.31
CA TRP A 94 -2.73 2.11 -1.79
C TRP A 94 -4.26 2.02 -1.79
N THR A 95 -4.97 3.16 -1.74
CA THR A 95 -6.43 3.18 -1.74
C THR A 95 -6.99 2.68 -3.07
N VAL A 96 -6.36 3.10 -4.17
CA VAL A 96 -6.68 2.65 -5.54
C VAL A 96 -6.48 1.15 -5.63
N VAL A 97 -5.34 0.63 -5.16
CA VAL A 97 -5.06 -0.82 -5.18
C VAL A 97 -6.08 -1.59 -4.34
N SER A 98 -6.34 -1.16 -3.10
CA SER A 98 -7.25 -1.84 -2.19
C SER A 98 -8.71 -1.84 -2.66
N ALA A 99 -9.15 -0.78 -3.35
CA ALA A 99 -10.50 -0.70 -3.91
C ALA A 99 -10.76 -1.76 -4.99
N TYR A 100 -9.74 -2.13 -5.78
CA TYR A 100 -9.87 -3.14 -6.83
C TYR A 100 -9.52 -4.55 -6.36
N VAL A 101 -8.64 -4.71 -5.36
CA VAL A 101 -8.15 -6.01 -4.88
C VAL A 101 -8.91 -6.50 -3.63
N LEU A 102 -9.84 -5.71 -3.07
CA LEU A 102 -10.59 -5.92 -1.82
C LEU A 102 -9.70 -6.05 -0.57
N SER A 103 -8.81 -7.06 -0.53
CA SER A 103 -7.88 -7.27 0.58
C SER A 103 -6.59 -7.96 0.10
N PRO A 104 -5.57 -7.18 -0.32
CA PRO A 104 -4.29 -7.72 -0.80
C PRO A 104 -3.47 -8.45 0.29
N LEU A 105 -3.84 -8.31 1.56
CA LEU A 105 -3.26 -9.03 2.70
C LEU A 105 -3.81 -10.46 2.86
N ILE A 106 -4.85 -10.82 2.12
CA ILE A 106 -5.34 -12.19 2.02
C ILE A 106 -4.67 -12.78 0.77
N PRO A 107 -3.54 -13.50 0.89
CA PRO A 107 -2.95 -14.23 -0.24
C PRO A 107 -3.98 -15.21 -0.81
N PRO A 108 -3.83 -15.62 -2.09
CA PRO A 108 -4.91 -16.25 -2.83
C PRO A 108 -5.39 -17.51 -2.11
N TRP A 109 -6.71 -17.71 -2.17
CA TRP A 109 -7.41 -18.92 -1.77
C TRP A 109 -6.70 -20.21 -2.22
#